data_AF-A0A3D1CSM6-F1
#
_entry.id   AF-A0A3D1CSM6-F1
#
_cell.length_a   1.000
_cell.length_b   1.000
_cell.length_c   1.000
_cell.angle_alpha   90.00
_cell.angle_beta   90.00
_cell.angle_gamma   90.00
#
_symmetry.space_group_name_H-M   'P 1'
#
loop_
_entity.id
_entity.type
_entity.pdbx_description
1 polymer ?
#
loop_
_entity_poly.entity_id
_entity_poly.type
_entity_poly.pdbx_seq_one_letter_code
_entity_poly.pdbx_strand_id
1 'polypeptide(L)'
;MSENLILELYKRPETVFTLQEISLLFPQLPYNNLKKRMSYFASRKSIKKLSRAIYAKETYDILELANKLYVPSYISFETVLQKAGVTFQYYERIFAASYLTRTIKCGDFIIEYKRIKKISYSIRLALSNREM
;
A
#
# COMPACT_ATOMS: atom_id res chain seq x y z
N MET A 1 -2.11 -26.33 -19.34
CA MET A 1 -1.07 -26.37 -18.30
C MET A 1 -1.39 -25.32 -17.26
N SER A 2 -1.56 -25.69 -15.99
CA SER A 2 -1.63 -24.70 -14.91
C SER A 2 -0.26 -24.04 -14.78
N GLU A 3 -0.06 -22.90 -15.44
CA GLU A 3 1.01 -21.97 -15.08
C GLU A 3 1.06 -21.87 -13.56
N ASN A 4 2.25 -22.10 -13.02
CA ASN A 4 2.46 -22.22 -11.59
C ASN A 4 2.37 -20.81 -10.99
N LEU A 5 1.15 -20.32 -10.79
CA LEU A 5 0.81 -18.94 -10.43
C LEU A 5 1.67 -18.41 -9.29
N ILE A 6 1.91 -19.25 -8.28
CA ILE A 6 2.75 -18.89 -7.15
C ILE A 6 4.21 -18.66 -7.56
N LEU A 7 4.78 -19.50 -8.43
CA LEU A 7 6.14 -19.36 -8.92
C LEU A 7 6.32 -18.05 -9.69
N GLU A 8 5.35 -17.70 -10.53
CA GLU A 8 5.36 -16.43 -11.27
C GLU A 8 5.29 -15.22 -10.34
N LEU A 9 4.48 -15.26 -9.27
CA LEU A 9 4.49 -14.21 -8.24
C LEU A 9 5.84 -14.12 -7.51
N TYR A 10 6.53 -15.24 -7.29
CA TYR A 10 7.83 -15.23 -6.62
C TYR A 10 8.97 -14.67 -7.49
N LYS A 11 8.90 -14.85 -8.82
CA LYS A 11 9.85 -14.27 -9.79
C LYS A 11 9.79 -12.75 -9.89
N ARG A 12 8.64 -12.15 -9.54
CA ARG A 12 8.44 -10.69 -9.57
C ARG A 12 9.32 -9.97 -8.56
N PRO A 13 9.77 -8.74 -8.82
CA PRO A 13 10.49 -7.95 -7.83
C PRO A 13 9.59 -7.48 -6.68
N GLU A 14 8.30 -7.23 -6.95
CA GLU A 14 7.33 -6.86 -5.92
C GLU A 14 7.19 -7.97 -4.87
N THR A 15 6.92 -7.57 -3.63
CA THR A 15 6.84 -8.48 -2.50
C THR A 15 5.45 -8.55 -1.89
N VAL A 16 4.61 -7.54 -2.13
CA VAL A 16 3.20 -7.46 -1.73
C VAL A 16 2.34 -7.39 -2.98
N PHE A 17 1.21 -8.10 -3.00
CA PHE A 17 0.30 -8.18 -4.14
C PHE A 17 -1.14 -8.04 -3.67
N THR A 18 -1.89 -7.15 -4.32
CA THR A 18 -3.35 -7.14 -4.21
C THR A 18 -3.94 -8.19 -5.14
N LEU A 19 -5.11 -8.73 -4.79
CA LEU A 19 -5.82 -9.65 -5.68
C LEU A 19 -6.19 -9.00 -7.02
N GLN A 20 -6.37 -7.67 -7.04
CA GLN A 20 -6.60 -6.91 -8.26
C GLN A 20 -5.34 -6.89 -9.15
N GLU A 21 -4.17 -6.61 -8.61
CA GLU A 21 -2.89 -6.70 -9.35
C GLU A 21 -2.67 -8.12 -9.89
N ILE A 22 -2.91 -9.15 -9.08
CA ILE A 22 -2.80 -10.55 -9.52
C ILE A 22 -3.79 -10.82 -10.69
N SER A 23 -5.00 -10.27 -10.65
CA SER A 23 -5.96 -10.44 -11.75
C SER A 23 -5.52 -9.76 -13.05
N LEU A 24 -4.73 -8.70 -12.97
CA LEU A 24 -4.13 -8.05 -14.14
C LEU A 24 -2.94 -8.85 -14.70
N LEU A 25 -2.19 -9.54 -13.82
CA LEU A 25 -1.07 -10.40 -14.24
C LEU A 25 -1.54 -11.71 -14.88
N PHE A 26 -2.71 -12.21 -14.49
CA PHE A 26 -3.27 -13.48 -15.00
C PHE A 26 -4.69 -13.28 -15.55
N PRO A 27 -4.86 -12.51 -16.65
CA PRO A 27 -6.16 -12.20 -17.22
C PRO A 27 -6.96 -13.44 -17.68
N GLN A 28 -6.27 -14.54 -17.98
CA GLN A 28 -6.83 -15.84 -18.36
C GLN A 28 -7.55 -16.57 -17.20
N LEU A 29 -7.33 -16.14 -15.95
CA LEU A 29 -7.94 -16.76 -14.77
C LEU A 29 -9.10 -15.90 -14.23
N PRO A 30 -10.32 -16.47 -14.10
CA PRO A 30 -11.42 -15.76 -13.48
C PRO A 30 -11.10 -15.28 -12.06
N TYR A 31 -11.53 -14.07 -11.70
CA TYR A 31 -11.25 -13.44 -10.40
C TYR A 31 -11.62 -14.34 -9.21
N ASN A 32 -12.76 -15.05 -9.29
CA ASN A 32 -13.18 -15.98 -8.24
C ASN A 32 -12.24 -17.18 -8.10
N ASN A 33 -11.68 -17.67 -9.20
CA ASN A 33 -10.70 -18.75 -9.19
C ASN A 33 -9.38 -18.28 -8.60
N LEU A 34 -8.93 -17.06 -8.94
CA LEU A 34 -7.76 -16.43 -8.32
C LEU A 34 -7.95 -16.28 -6.82
N LYS A 35 -9.11 -15.76 -6.37
CA LYS A 35 -9.42 -15.61 -4.95
C LYS A 35 -9.31 -16.93 -4.18
N LYS A 36 -9.87 -18.01 -4.74
CA LYS A 36 -9.81 -19.36 -4.15
C LYS A 36 -8.36 -19.88 -4.11
N ARG A 37 -7.62 -19.77 -5.22
CA ARG A 37 -6.22 -20.21 -5.31
C ARG A 37 -5.31 -19.45 -4.34
N MET A 38 -5.42 -18.13 -4.26
CA MET A 38 -4.64 -17.34 -3.31
C MET A 38 -4.98 -17.66 -1.86
N SER A 39 -6.26 -17.93 -1.56
CA SER A 39 -6.66 -18.38 -0.22
C SER A 39 -6.07 -19.75 0.12
N TYR A 40 -6.01 -20.66 -0.86
CA TYR A 40 -5.37 -21.96 -0.71
C TYR A 40 -3.85 -21.83 -0.51
N PHE A 41 -3.16 -20.98 -1.26
CA PHE A 41 -1.73 -20.74 -1.04
C PHE A 41 -1.45 -20.12 0.33
N ALA A 42 -2.33 -19.23 0.80
CA ALA A 42 -2.24 -18.66 2.14
C ALA A 42 -2.45 -19.71 3.24
N SER A 43 -3.41 -20.63 3.08
CA SER A 43 -3.64 -21.70 4.06
C SER A 43 -2.48 -22.70 4.12
N ARG A 44 -1.79 -22.91 3.00
CA ARG A 44 -0.56 -23.72 2.91
C ARG A 44 0.71 -22.98 3.34
N LYS A 45 0.60 -21.71 3.77
CA LYS A 45 1.74 -20.84 4.13
C LYS A 45 2.74 -20.64 2.97
N SER A 46 2.34 -20.86 1.73
CA SER A 46 3.17 -20.59 0.54
C SER A 46 3.27 -19.10 0.24
N ILE A 47 2.31 -18.32 0.76
CA ILE A 47 2.30 -16.86 0.72
C ILE A 47 1.61 -16.35 2.00
N LYS A 48 2.03 -15.21 2.54
CA LYS A 48 1.38 -14.57 3.68
C LYS A 48 0.12 -13.84 3.23
N LYS A 49 -0.93 -13.90 4.04
CA LYS A 49 -2.12 -13.06 3.86
C LYS A 49 -2.07 -11.93 4.88
N LEU A 50 -1.88 -10.70 4.42
CA LEU A 50 -1.70 -9.53 5.28
C LEU A 50 -3.03 -8.83 5.59
N SER A 51 -3.95 -8.79 4.63
CA SER A 51 -5.29 -8.19 4.79
C SER A 51 -6.28 -8.83 3.81
N ARG A 52 -7.53 -8.33 3.79
CA ARG A 52 -8.51 -8.74 2.79
C ARG A 52 -7.96 -8.45 1.39
N ALA A 53 -7.80 -9.53 0.60
CA ALA A 53 -7.32 -9.47 -0.77
C ALA A 53 -5.89 -8.90 -0.93
N ILE A 54 -5.07 -8.90 0.12
CA ILE A 54 -3.66 -8.52 0.07
C ILE A 54 -2.82 -9.70 0.57
N TYR A 55 -1.88 -10.10 -0.28
CA TYR A 55 -0.96 -11.22 -0.06
C TYR A 55 0.48 -10.73 -0.18
N ALA A 56 1.42 -11.42 0.48
CA ALA A 56 2.82 -11.04 0.43
C ALA A 56 3.73 -12.26 0.52
N LYS A 57 4.93 -12.16 -0.04
CA LYS A 57 5.98 -13.16 0.14
C LYS A 57 6.35 -13.28 1.62
N GLU A 58 7.13 -14.31 1.95
CA GLU A 58 7.58 -14.56 3.33
C GLU A 58 8.29 -13.32 3.93
N THR A 59 9.22 -12.75 3.16
CA THR A 59 9.84 -11.45 3.41
C THR A 59 9.25 -10.42 2.45
N TYR A 60 8.77 -9.29 2.98
CA TYR A 60 8.14 -8.27 2.15
C TYR A 60 8.49 -6.85 2.59
N ASP A 61 8.45 -5.93 1.63
CA ASP A 61 8.62 -4.50 1.87
C ASP A 61 7.32 -3.93 2.46
N ILE A 62 7.44 -3.41 3.68
CA ILE A 62 6.35 -2.77 4.39
C ILE A 62 5.85 -1.50 3.69
N LEU A 63 6.68 -0.83 2.88
CA LEU A 63 6.29 0.35 2.11
C LEU A 63 5.35 -0.01 0.96
N GLU A 64 5.56 -1.17 0.33
CA GLU A 64 4.60 -1.70 -0.64
C GLU A 64 3.24 -1.97 0.02
N LEU A 65 3.26 -2.56 1.22
CA LEU A 65 2.04 -2.81 1.99
C LEU A 65 1.32 -1.49 2.34
N ALA A 66 2.06 -0.50 2.82
CA ALA A 66 1.52 0.81 3.19
C ALA A 66 0.80 1.49 2.01
N ASN A 67 1.39 1.45 0.81
CA ASN A 67 0.74 2.02 -0.37
C ASN A 67 -0.51 1.24 -0.82
N LYS A 68 -0.57 -0.07 -0.56
CA LYS A 68 -1.63 -0.97 -1.03
C LYS A 68 -2.81 -1.13 -0.07
N LEU A 69 -2.64 -0.79 1.21
CA LEU A 69 -3.70 -0.94 2.22
C LEU A 69 -4.82 0.10 2.09
N TYR A 70 -4.49 1.36 1.80
CA TYR A 70 -5.46 2.42 1.54
C TYR A 70 -5.12 3.14 0.24
N VAL A 71 -5.72 2.70 -0.86
CA VAL A 71 -5.49 3.25 -2.19
C VAL A 71 -6.47 4.40 -2.46
N PRO A 72 -6.02 5.56 -2.99
CA PRO A 72 -4.62 5.94 -3.22
C PRO A 72 -3.93 6.35 -1.91
N SER A 73 -2.66 5.94 -1.75
CA SER A 73 -1.75 6.48 -0.74
C SER A 73 -0.33 6.58 -1.28
N TYR A 74 0.45 7.46 -0.67
CA TYR A 74 1.83 7.73 -1.03
C TYR A 74 2.69 7.77 0.23
N ILE A 75 3.80 7.05 0.24
CA ILE A 75 4.83 7.20 1.27
C ILE A 75 5.29 8.66 1.29
N SER A 76 5.22 9.31 2.45
CA SER A 76 5.35 10.75 2.57
C SER A 76 5.94 11.17 3.91
N PHE A 77 5.93 12.46 4.19
CA PHE A 77 6.31 13.11 5.44
C PHE A 77 7.67 12.60 5.98
N GLU A 78 7.72 12.25 7.26
CA GLU A 78 8.94 11.88 7.97
C GLU A 78 9.63 10.66 7.32
N THR A 79 8.87 9.72 6.73
CA THR A 79 9.45 8.55 6.06
C THR A 79 10.28 8.92 4.84
N VAL A 80 9.81 9.88 4.01
CA VAL A 80 10.58 10.34 2.84
C VAL A 80 11.76 11.20 3.27
N LEU A 81 11.56 12.08 4.25
CA LEU A 81 12.62 12.94 4.77
C LEU A 81 13.78 12.12 5.38
N GLN A 82 13.45 11.07 6.13
CA GLN A 82 14.44 10.16 6.69
C GLN A 82 15.16 9.38 5.60
N LYS A 83 14.42 8.82 4.63
CA LYS A 83 15.02 8.11 3.49
C LYS A 83 15.94 8.98 2.64
N ALA A 84 15.64 10.28 2.53
CA ALA A 84 16.45 11.26 1.81
C ALA A 84 17.64 11.79 2.64
N GLY A 85 17.78 11.39 3.91
CA GLY A 85 18.84 11.88 4.80
C GLY A 85 18.65 13.31 5.27
N VAL A 86 17.44 13.87 5.15
CA VAL A 86 17.12 15.24 5.60
C VAL A 86 16.90 15.27 7.12
N THR A 87 16.33 14.20 7.67
CA THR A 87 16.12 14.05 9.12
C THR A 87 16.83 12.81 9.65
N PHE A 88 17.50 12.96 10.79
CA PHE A 88 18.19 11.86 11.49
C PHE A 88 17.36 11.25 12.63
N GLN A 89 16.16 11.79 12.87
CA GLN A 89 15.27 11.28 13.91
C GLN A 89 14.73 9.91 13.52
N TYR A 90 14.91 8.94 14.41
CA TYR A 90 14.33 7.62 14.24
C TYR A 90 12.84 7.65 14.56
N TYR A 91 12.03 7.16 13.61
CA TYR A 91 10.61 6.93 13.80
C TYR A 91 10.31 5.43 13.59
N GLU A 92 9.65 4.81 14.56
CA GLU A 92 9.15 3.43 14.46
C GLU A 92 7.95 3.27 13.51
N ARG A 93 7.49 4.38 12.92
CA ARG A 93 6.27 4.44 12.12
C ARG A 93 6.57 4.84 10.69
N ILE A 94 5.78 4.28 9.79
CA ILE A 94 5.78 4.64 8.37
C ILE A 94 4.66 5.65 8.15
N PHE A 95 4.99 6.80 7.59
CA PHE A 95 4.06 7.86 7.31
C PHE A 95 3.66 7.85 5.84
N ALA A 96 2.35 7.89 5.60
CA ALA A 96 1.79 7.95 4.27
C ALA A 96 0.72 9.04 4.17
N ALA A 97 0.71 9.76 3.05
CA ALA A 97 -0.39 10.64 2.68
C ALA A 97 -1.51 9.79 2.07
N SER A 98 -2.75 10.00 2.51
CA SER A 98 -3.92 9.32 1.95
C SER A 98 -5.18 10.19 2.05
N TYR A 99 -6.31 9.69 1.59
CA TYR A 99 -7.62 10.35 1.69
C TYR A 99 -8.20 10.32 3.11
N LEU A 100 -7.60 9.55 4.03
CA LEU A 100 -8.05 9.39 5.41
C LEU A 100 -6.91 9.62 6.40
N THR A 101 -7.28 9.84 7.67
CA THR A 101 -6.34 9.84 8.79
C THR A 101 -6.59 8.58 9.62
N ARG A 102 -5.58 7.72 9.75
CA ARG A 102 -5.68 6.46 10.49
C ARG A 102 -4.30 5.92 10.83
N THR A 103 -4.16 5.34 12.01
CA THR A 103 -2.99 4.56 12.39
C THR A 103 -3.36 3.10 12.44
N ILE A 104 -2.54 2.24 11.84
CA ILE A 104 -2.73 0.79 11.84
C ILE A 104 -1.45 0.11 12.32
N LYS A 105 -1.60 -1.04 13.00
CA LYS A 105 -0.50 -1.92 13.36
C LYS A 105 -0.57 -3.17 12.48
N CYS A 106 0.49 -3.46 11.74
CA CYS A 106 0.61 -4.61 10.86
C CYS A 106 1.87 -5.40 11.25
N GLY A 107 1.68 -6.45 12.05
CA GLY A 107 2.80 -7.15 12.69
C GLY A 107 3.53 -6.21 13.66
N ASP A 108 4.83 -6.08 13.44
CA ASP A 108 5.70 -5.20 14.25
C ASP A 108 5.74 -3.76 13.73
N PHE A 109 5.15 -3.49 12.56
CA PHE A 109 5.18 -2.18 11.93
C PHE A 109 3.93 -1.37 12.26
N ILE A 110 4.12 -0.07 12.44
CA ILE A 110 3.03 0.91 12.59
C ILE A 110 3.00 1.78 11.34
N ILE A 111 1.84 1.88 10.70
CA ILE A 111 1.64 2.75 9.54
C ILE A 111 0.65 3.85 9.93
N GLU A 112 1.05 5.09 9.75
CA GLU A 112 0.29 6.29 10.05
C GLU A 112 -0.08 7.00 8.75
N TYR A 113 -1.37 6.96 8.41
CA TYR A 113 -1.95 7.68 7.29
C TYR A 113 -2.41 9.06 7.75
N LYS A 114 -2.04 10.09 7.00
CA LYS A 114 -2.47 11.47 7.24
C LYS A 114 -3.24 11.99 6.02
N ARG A 115 -4.45 12.51 6.25
CA ARG A 115 -5.19 13.27 5.24
C ARG A 115 -4.65 14.68 5.14
N ILE A 116 -4.19 15.05 3.94
CA ILE A 116 -3.83 16.44 3.65
C ILE A 116 -5.11 17.26 3.64
N LYS A 117 -5.21 18.24 4.53
CA LYS A 117 -6.35 19.16 4.56
C LYS A 117 -6.37 19.93 3.24
N LYS A 118 -7.53 19.93 2.58
CA LYS A 118 -7.76 20.84 1.44
C LYS A 118 -7.58 22.26 1.96
N ILE A 119 -6.67 23.01 1.36
CA ILE A 119 -6.58 24.46 1.60
C ILE A 119 -7.93 25.03 1.14
N SER A 120 -8.72 25.54 2.09
CA SER A 120 -10.01 26.15 1.77
C SER A 120 -9.75 27.44 1.00
N TYR A 121 -10.41 27.58 -0.15
CA TYR A 121 -10.28 28.70 -1.08
C TYR A 121 -10.74 30.05 -0.50
N SER A 122 -11.11 30.12 0.79
CA SER A 122 -11.43 31.37 1.49
C SER A 122 -10.27 32.39 1.42
N ILE A 123 -9.02 31.94 1.30
CA ILE A 123 -7.86 32.82 1.09
C ILE A 123 -7.84 33.42 -0.33
N ARG A 124 -8.34 32.69 -1.35
CA ARG A 124 -8.37 33.18 -2.75
C ARG A 124 -9.41 34.28 -2.95
N LEU A 125 -10.57 34.23 -2.27
CA LEU A 125 -11.59 35.28 -2.37
C LEU A 125 -11.13 36.59 -1.70
N ALA A 126 -10.40 36.49 -0.59
CA ALA A 126 -9.85 37.65 0.12
C ALA A 126 -8.76 38.40 -0.67
N LEU A 127 -8.05 37.71 -1.58
CA LEU A 127 -7.03 38.31 -2.44
C LEU A 127 -7.61 38.85 -3.76
N SER A 128 -8.68 38.23 -4.28
CA SER A 128 -9.38 38.73 -5.47
C SER A 128 -10.20 40.00 -5.20
N ASN A 129 -10.64 40.24 -3.95
CA ASN A 129 -11.38 41.44 -3.57
C ASN A 129 -10.47 42.60 -3.11
N ARG A 130 -9.14 42.47 -3.24
CA ARG A 130 -8.18 43.57 -2.97
C ARG A 130 -7.70 44.30 -4.23
N GLU A 131 -8.14 43.85 -5.42
CA GLU A 131 -7.83 44.48 -6.71
C GLU A 131 -9.05 45.18 -7.36
N MET A 132 -10.07 45.53 -6.57
CA MET A 132 -11.15 46.45 -6.97
C MET A 132 -11.13 47.71 -6.11
#